data_AF-A0AAJ1MDI1-F1
#
_entry.id   AF-A0AAJ1MDI1-F1
#
_cell.length_a   1.000
_cell.length_b   1.000
_cell.length_c   1.000
_cell.angle_alpha   90.00
_cell.angle_beta   90.00
_cell.angle_gamma   90.00
#
_symmetry.space_group_name_H-M   'P 1'
#
loop_
_entity.id
_entity.type
_entity.pdbx_description
1 polymer ?
#
loop_
_entity_poly.entity_id
_entity_poly.type
_entity_poly.pdbx_seq_one_letter_code
_entity_poly.pdbx_strand_id
1 'polypeptide(L)' 'MAKHDERLKLEVVQKYLSGSAGHRTLAQQYGVSRSCLRGWVNAYREHGESALRKKR' A
#
# COMPACT_ATOMS: atom_id res chain seq x y z
N MET A 1 -14.64 -0.74 -12.15
CA MET A 1 -14.66 -1.75 -11.08
C MET A 1 -13.35 -1.80 -10.27
N ALA A 2 -12.77 -0.67 -9.84
CA ALA A 2 -11.48 -0.69 -9.13
C ALA A 2 -11.39 0.27 -7.93
N LYS A 3 -12.53 0.73 -7.40
CA LYS A 3 -12.56 1.70 -6.29
C LYS A 3 -12.14 1.07 -4.94
N HIS A 4 -12.24 -0.26 -4.82
CA HIS A 4 -11.92 -0.99 -3.60
C HIS A 4 -10.40 -1.26 -3.44
N ASP A 5 -9.67 -1.34 -4.56
CA ASP A 5 -8.22 -1.63 -4.56
C ASP A 5 -7.39 -0.46 -3.99
N GLU A 6 -7.86 0.78 -4.20
CA GLU A 6 -7.14 2.01 -3.84
C GLU A 6 -7.10 2.20 -2.32
N ARG A 7 -8.26 2.07 -1.66
CA ARG A 7 -8.38 2.18 -0.20
C ARG A 7 -7.56 1.11 0.50
N LEU A 8 -7.62 -0.12 0.00
CA LEU A 8 -6.88 -1.24 0.60
C LEU A 8 -5.36 -1.01 0.51
N LYS A 9 -4.85 -0.53 -0.64
CA LYS A 9 -3.44 -0.14 -0.79
C LYS A 9 -3.03 0.95 0.19
N LEU A 10 -3.89 1.96 0.34
CA LEU A 10 -3.62 3.12 1.17
C LEU A 10 -3.64 2.77 2.66
N GLU A 11 -4.59 1.93 3.10
CA GLU A 11 -4.62 1.36 4.46
C GLU A 11 -3.36 0.56 4.76
N VAL A 12 -2.95 -0.28 3.82
CA VAL A 12 -1.76 -1.13 3.96
C VAL A 12 -0.49 -0.28 4.09
N VAL A 13 -0.32 0.74 3.24
CA VAL A 13 0.83 1.65 3.31
C VAL A 13 0.80 2.51 4.57
N GLN A 14 -0.37 3.02 4.98
CA GLN A 14 -0.49 3.77 6.23
C GLN A 14 -0.16 2.92 7.45
N LYS A 15 -0.65 1.68 7.54
CA LYS A 15 -0.27 0.75 8.62
C LYS A 15 1.21 0.41 8.62
N TYR A 16 1.82 0.35 7.44
CA TYR A 16 3.27 0.17 7.33
C TYR A 16 4.02 1.39 7.89
N LEU A 17 3.58 2.59 7.50
CA LEU A 17 4.19 3.85 7.93
C LEU A 17 3.94 4.18 9.41
N SER A 18 2.82 3.73 9.99
CA SER A 18 2.53 3.88 11.42
C SER A 18 3.43 3.02 12.30
N GLY A 19 4.28 2.17 11.72
CA GLY A 19 5.20 1.28 12.45
C GLY A 19 4.51 0.13 13.17
N SER A 20 3.19 -0.05 12.96
CA SER A 20 2.40 -1.07 13.67
C SER A 20 2.68 -2.48 13.17
N ALA A 21 3.15 -2.64 11.94
CA ALA A 21 3.47 -3.94 11.37
C ALA A 21 4.53 -3.83 10.25
N GLY A 22 5.47 -4.78 10.23
CA GLY A 22 6.51 -4.84 9.20
C GLY A 22 5.99 -5.35 7.85
N HIS A 23 6.81 -5.19 6.80
CA HIS A 23 6.48 -5.59 5.43
C HIS A 23 5.99 -7.04 5.31
N ARG A 24 6.54 -7.95 6.11
CA ARG A 24 6.22 -9.39 6.06
C ARG A 24 4.83 -9.67 6.65
N THR A 25 4.51 -9.04 7.77
CA THR A 25 3.23 -9.19 8.46
C THR A 25 2.10 -8.59 7.63
N LEU A 26 2.27 -7.38 7.11
CA LEU A 26 1.27 -6.74 6.26
C LEU A 26 1.06 -7.47 4.93
N ALA A 27 2.15 -7.94 4.31
CA ALA A 27 2.07 -8.78 3.11
C ALA A 27 1.21 -10.03 3.35
N GLN A 28 1.39 -10.71 4.49
CA GLN A 28 0.65 -11.92 4.81
C GLN A 28 -0.80 -11.63 5.23
N GLN A 29 -1.03 -10.58 6.02
CA GLN A 29 -2.34 -10.18 6.52
C GLN A 29 -3.29 -9.73 5.39
N TYR A 30 -2.75 -9.02 4.40
CA TYR A 30 -3.52 -8.51 3.27
C TYR A 30 -3.38 -9.38 2.00
N GLY A 31 -2.60 -10.46 2.05
CA GLY A 31 -2.37 -11.34 0.90
C GLY A 31 -1.64 -10.67 -0.26
N VAL A 32 -0.79 -9.68 0.01
CA VAL A 32 -0.09 -8.88 -1.00
C VAL A 32 1.39 -9.20 -1.02
N SER A 33 1.99 -9.24 -2.22
CA SER A 33 3.42 -9.49 -2.36
C SER A 33 4.24 -8.36 -1.73
N ARG A 34 5.35 -8.71 -1.05
CA ARG A 34 6.31 -7.74 -0.50
C ARG A 34 6.80 -6.73 -1.55
N SER A 35 6.98 -7.19 -2.79
CA SER A 35 7.37 -6.34 -3.92
C SER A 35 6.30 -5.31 -4.27
N CYS A 36 5.01 -5.70 -4.25
CA CYS A 36 3.88 -4.78 -4.43
C CYS A 36 3.85 -3.76 -3.30
N LEU A 37 3.97 -4.23 -2.05
CA LEU A 37 3.99 -3.37 -0.87
C LEU A 37 5.11 -2.33 -0.96
N ARG A 38 6.32 -2.74 -1.35
CA ARG A 38 7.45 -1.83 -1.56
C ARG A 38 7.16 -0.80 -2.64
N GLY A 39 6.55 -1.20 -3.74
CA GLY A 39 6.13 -0.30 -4.81
C GLY A 39 5.10 0.73 -4.32
N TRP A 40 4.13 0.31 -3.53
CA TRP A 40 3.12 1.21 -2.94
C TRP A 40 3.72 2.20 -1.97
N VAL A 41 4.60 1.74 -1.07
CA VAL A 41 5.32 2.62 -0.13
C VAL A 41 6.17 3.62 -0.89
N ASN A 42 6.90 3.19 -1.93
CA ASN A 42 7.75 4.09 -2.70
C ASN A 42 6.93 5.14 -3.46
N ALA A 43 5.87 4.70 -4.14
CA ALA A 43 4.94 5.59 -4.82
C ALA A 43 4.31 6.58 -3.83
N TYR A 44 3.91 6.13 -2.64
CA TYR A 44 3.38 6.99 -1.59
C TYR A 44 4.40 8.00 -1.07
N ARG A 45 5.69 7.65 -0.98
CA ARG A 45 6.74 8.61 -0.58
C ARG A 45 7.01 9.66 -1.65
N GLU A 46 6.88 9.31 -2.93
CA GLU A 46 7.14 10.22 -4.05
C GLU A 46 5.95 11.15 -4.36
N HIS A 47 4.73 10.61 -4.38
CA HIS A 47 3.53 11.34 -4.81
C HIS A 47 2.37 11.28 -3.81
N GLY A 48 2.58 10.71 -2.62
CA GLY A 48 1.54 10.57 -1.60
C GLY A 48 0.45 9.58 -1.99
N GLU A 49 -0.72 9.75 -1.40
CA GLU A 49 -1.95 9.01 -1.72
C GLU A 49 -2.33 9.03 -3.20
N SER A 50 -1.97 10.08 -3.94
CA SER A 50 -2.22 10.19 -5.37
C SER A 50 -1.47 9.14 -6.19
N ALA A 51 -0.36 8.61 -5.69
CA ALA A 51 0.42 7.56 -6.34
C ALA A 51 -0.24 6.18 -6.29
N LEU A 52 -1.03 5.94 -5.23
CA LEU A 52 -1.78 4.70 -5.03
C LEU A 52 -3.10 4.71 -5.79
N ARG A 53 -3.55 5.91 -6.15
CA ARG A 53 -4.70 6.14 -7.01
C ARG A 53 -4.30 5.84 -8.44
N LYS A 54 -4.78 4.72 -8.98
CA LYS A 54 -4.51 4.32 -10.37
C LYS A 54 -5.02 5.44 -11.28
N LYS A 55 -4.13 6.19 -11.94
CA LYS A 55 -4.55 7.07 -13.04
C LYS A 55 -5.22 6.19 -14.09
N ARG A 56 -6.50 6.46 -14.38
CA ARG A 56 -7.25 5.84 -15.48
C ARG A 56 -6.57 6.16 -16.81
#